data_AF-A0A6J4IJS8-F1
#
_entry.id   AF-A0A6J4IJS8-F1
#
_cell.length_a   1.000
_cell.length_b   1.000
_cell.length_c   1.000
_cell.angle_alpha   90.00
_cell.angle_beta   90.00
_cell.angle_gamma   90.00
#
_symmetry.space_group_name_H-M   'P 1'
#
loop_
_entity.id
_entity.type
_entity.pdbx_description
1 polymer ?
#
loop_
_entity_poly.entity_id
_entity_poly.type
_entity_poly.pdbx_seq_one_letter_code
_entity_poly.pdbx_strand_id
1 'polypeptide(L)'
;EEGLNVKLGGQGGSYTIQRTFDINAETKASLEAGTAVVVVHGLDPATLSPAAQEAKSDLTPDLPLAATSPALCGTLVASQMGAMPNGGADTGATQETGSNTGALALGGGLVLAAAAGGTYLVRRRSADQA
;
A
#
# COMPACT_ATOMS: atom_id res chain seq x y z
N GLU A 1 4.61 -16.98 -1.62
CA GLU A 1 5.53 -17.76 -0.78
C GLU A 1 5.99 -17.02 0.49
N GLU A 2 5.95 -15.68 0.55
CA GLU A 2 6.17 -14.82 1.76
C GLU A 2 5.59 -15.18 3.14
N GLY A 3 4.60 -16.08 3.28
CA GLY A 3 4.00 -16.38 4.60
C GLY A 3 4.90 -17.23 5.51
N LEU A 4 5.88 -17.89 4.90
CA LEU A 4 6.79 -18.86 5.53
C LEU A 4 8.24 -18.36 5.55
N ASN A 5 8.49 -17.13 5.09
CA ASN A 5 9.83 -16.57 5.08
C ASN A 5 10.26 -16.30 6.54
N VAL A 6 11.10 -17.16 7.10
CA VAL A 6 11.62 -17.05 8.47
C VAL A 6 12.45 -15.77 8.69
N LYS A 7 12.90 -15.10 7.60
CA LYS A 7 13.44 -13.74 7.70
C LYS A 7 12.35 -12.71 8.02
N LEU A 8 11.10 -12.86 7.56
CA LEU A 8 9.95 -12.03 7.91
C LEU A 8 9.30 -12.48 9.24
N GLY A 9 9.19 -13.80 9.47
CA GLY A 9 8.56 -14.40 10.66
C GLY A 9 9.25 -14.10 11.99
N GLY A 10 10.39 -13.41 11.95
CA GLY A 10 11.11 -12.89 13.12
C GLY A 10 11.30 -11.36 13.15
N GLN A 11 10.64 -10.58 12.27
CA GLN A 11 10.91 -9.13 12.08
C GLN A 11 10.06 -8.16 12.91
N GLY A 12 9.12 -8.62 13.74
CA GLY A 12 8.34 -7.75 14.62
C GLY A 12 6.88 -7.52 14.17
N GLY A 13 6.24 -6.50 14.75
CA GLY A 13 4.79 -6.45 15.00
C GLY A 13 3.82 -6.30 13.82
N SER A 14 4.26 -6.13 12.57
CA SER A 14 3.35 -6.02 11.40
C SER A 14 4.07 -6.28 10.07
N TYR A 15 3.43 -7.05 9.16
CA TYR A 15 3.87 -7.27 7.78
C TYR A 15 2.64 -7.38 6.85
N THR A 16 2.79 -7.00 5.57
CA THR A 16 1.70 -7.02 4.57
C THR A 16 2.00 -8.06 3.50
N ILE A 17 1.04 -8.95 3.25
CA ILE A 17 1.10 -9.96 2.18
C ILE A 17 -0.12 -9.77 1.29
N GLN A 18 0.08 -9.71 -0.02
CA GLN A 18 -1.00 -9.62 -1.00
C GLN A 18 -0.94 -10.80 -1.95
N ARG A 19 -2.04 -11.55 -2.05
CA ARG A 19 -2.20 -12.72 -2.94
C ARG A 19 -3.62 -12.83 -3.44
N THR A 20 -3.75 -13.48 -4.58
CA THR A 20 -5.03 -13.88 -5.18
C THR A 20 -5.07 -15.41 -5.22
N PHE A 21 -6.17 -15.97 -4.75
CA PHE A 21 -6.46 -17.40 -4.82
C PHE A 21 -7.96 -17.60 -4.86
N ASP A 22 -8.40 -18.70 -5.49
CA ASP A 22 -9.81 -19.05 -5.56
C ASP A 22 -10.27 -19.66 -4.23
N ILE A 23 -11.49 -19.32 -3.82
CA ILE A 23 -12.13 -19.86 -2.61
C ILE A 23 -13.47 -20.51 -2.96
N ASN A 24 -13.85 -21.53 -2.21
CA ASN A 24 -15.17 -22.14 -2.36
C ASN A 24 -16.27 -21.25 -1.75
N ALA A 25 -17.53 -21.55 -2.09
CA ALA A 25 -18.68 -20.77 -1.67
C ALA A 25 -18.86 -20.74 -0.14
N GLU A 26 -18.57 -21.85 0.55
CA GLU A 26 -18.70 -21.97 2.01
C GLU A 26 -17.70 -21.08 2.75
N THR A 27 -16.46 -21.02 2.27
CA THR A 27 -15.41 -20.15 2.81
C THR A 27 -15.77 -18.70 2.56
N LYS A 28 -16.25 -18.36 1.36
CA LYS A 28 -16.73 -17.02 1.03
C LYS A 28 -17.86 -16.57 1.98
N ALA A 29 -18.84 -17.43 2.21
CA ALA A 29 -19.94 -17.14 3.14
C ALA A 29 -19.44 -16.90 4.58
N SER A 30 -18.47 -17.68 5.04
CA SER A 30 -17.87 -17.53 6.38
C SER A 30 -17.06 -16.23 6.52
N LEU A 31 -16.39 -15.80 5.44
CA LEU A 31 -15.70 -14.51 5.39
C LEU A 31 -16.69 -13.34 5.45
N GLU A 32 -17.77 -13.41 4.66
CA GLU A 32 -18.83 -12.38 4.65
C GLU A 32 -19.61 -12.31 5.97
N ALA A 33 -19.80 -13.45 6.64
CA ALA A 33 -20.43 -13.53 7.96
C ALA A 33 -19.51 -13.11 9.12
N GLY A 34 -18.22 -12.88 8.87
CA GLY A 34 -17.26 -12.51 9.91
C GLY A 34 -16.90 -13.65 10.88
N THR A 35 -17.12 -14.90 10.49
CA THR A 35 -16.84 -16.09 11.32
C THR A 35 -15.55 -16.82 10.91
N ALA A 36 -14.82 -16.29 9.93
CA ALA A 36 -13.60 -16.87 9.44
C ALA A 36 -12.41 -16.67 10.41
N VAL A 37 -11.56 -17.70 10.51
CA VAL A 37 -10.29 -17.67 11.24
C VAL A 37 -9.16 -17.85 10.22
N VAL A 38 -8.12 -17.03 10.33
CA VAL A 38 -6.90 -17.24 9.55
C VAL A 38 -5.88 -17.95 10.42
N VAL A 39 -5.33 -19.03 9.87
CA VAL A 39 -4.31 -19.83 10.52
C VAL A 39 -3.02 -19.69 9.71
N VAL A 40 -1.99 -19.14 10.34
CA VAL A 40 -0.65 -19.03 9.76
C VAL A 40 0.20 -20.14 10.36
N HIS A 41 0.55 -21.14 9.56
CA HIS A 41 1.54 -22.14 9.96
C HIS A 41 2.94 -21.53 9.82
N GLY A 42 3.78 -21.68 10.84
CA GLY A 42 5.15 -21.15 10.84
C GLY A 42 6.24 -22.17 10.55
N LEU A 43 5.86 -23.44 10.38
CA LEU A 43 6.77 -24.49 9.97
C LEU A 43 6.71 -24.62 8.45
N ASP A 44 7.75 -24.15 7.77
CA ASP A 44 7.92 -24.33 6.33
C ASP A 44 8.39 -25.76 6.03
N PRO A 45 7.57 -26.61 5.38
CA PRO A 45 7.90 -28.00 5.10
C PRO A 45 9.23 -28.16 4.37
N ALA A 46 9.62 -27.20 3.52
CA ALA A 46 10.84 -27.27 2.72
C ALA A 46 12.12 -27.03 3.54
N THR A 47 12.02 -26.44 4.74
CA THR A 47 13.18 -26.08 5.57
C THR A 47 13.25 -26.86 6.89
N LEU A 48 12.27 -27.71 7.15
CA LEU A 48 12.25 -28.57 8.34
C LEU A 48 13.37 -29.61 8.31
N SER A 49 13.89 -29.94 9.49
CA SER A 49 14.76 -31.12 9.63
C SER A 49 13.97 -32.41 9.30
N PRO A 50 14.62 -33.49 8.86
CA PRO A 50 13.94 -34.75 8.55
C PRO A 50 13.07 -35.26 9.72
N ALA A 51 13.59 -35.18 10.95
CA ALA A 51 12.84 -35.57 12.15
C ALA A 51 11.58 -34.72 12.37
N ALA A 52 11.62 -33.43 12.05
CA ALA A 52 10.46 -32.54 12.18
C ALA A 52 9.44 -32.72 11.04
N GLN A 53 9.88 -33.17 9.86
CA GLN A 53 8.98 -33.53 8.75
C GLN A 53 8.19 -34.82 9.04
N GLU A 54 8.82 -35.77 9.73
CA GLU A 54 8.21 -37.05 10.10
C GLU A 54 7.31 -36.97 11.35
N ALA A 55 7.45 -35.92 12.15
CA ALA A 55 6.64 -35.71 13.35
C ALA A 55 5.14 -35.65 13.00
N LYS A 56 4.33 -36.40 13.73
CA LYS A 56 2.88 -36.46 13.57
C LYS A 56 2.17 -35.48 14.48
N SER A 57 0.98 -35.06 14.08
CA SER A 57 0.11 -34.23 14.90
C SER A 57 -0.38 -34.97 16.14
N ASP A 58 -0.30 -34.29 17.27
CA ASP A 58 -0.84 -34.74 18.55
C ASP A 58 -2.39 -34.71 18.57
N LEU A 59 -2.99 -33.93 17.66
CA LEU A 59 -4.44 -33.75 17.54
C LEU A 59 -5.05 -34.68 16.50
N THR A 60 -4.31 -35.00 15.44
CA THR A 60 -4.80 -35.81 14.31
C THR A 60 -3.65 -36.64 13.74
N PRO A 61 -3.39 -37.85 14.27
CA PRO A 61 -2.16 -38.62 14.03
C PRO A 61 -1.83 -38.91 12.56
N ASP A 62 -2.83 -38.87 11.68
CA ASP A 62 -2.63 -39.06 10.24
C ASP A 62 -1.94 -37.85 9.59
N LEU A 63 -2.08 -36.66 10.17
CA LEU A 63 -1.53 -35.41 9.65
C LEU A 63 -0.11 -35.14 10.17
N PRO A 64 0.77 -34.53 9.35
CA PRO A 64 2.05 -34.03 9.81
C PRO A 64 1.88 -32.95 10.90
N LEU A 65 2.80 -32.90 11.85
CA LEU A 65 2.81 -31.90 12.93
C LEU A 65 2.80 -30.46 12.37
N ALA A 66 3.51 -30.23 11.27
CA ALA A 66 3.55 -28.94 10.59
C ALA A 66 2.18 -28.47 10.05
N ALA A 67 1.24 -29.38 9.81
CA ALA A 67 -0.10 -29.06 9.33
C ALA A 67 -1.09 -28.72 10.47
N THR A 68 -0.73 -28.99 11.71
CA THR A 68 -1.64 -28.81 12.86
C THR A 68 -1.10 -27.89 13.94
N SER A 69 0.15 -27.44 13.81
CA SER A 69 0.82 -26.57 14.78
C SER A 69 0.97 -25.16 14.20
N PRO A 70 -0.02 -24.27 14.39
CA PRO A 70 0.05 -22.92 13.86
C PRO A 70 1.05 -22.05 14.63
N ALA A 71 1.71 -21.14 13.93
CA ALA A 71 2.51 -20.10 14.56
C ALA A 71 1.66 -18.91 14.99
N LEU A 72 0.61 -18.60 14.23
CA LEU A 72 -0.36 -17.55 14.57
C LEU A 72 -1.77 -18.04 14.21
N CYS A 73 -2.73 -17.77 15.09
CA CYS A 73 -4.15 -17.98 14.83
C CYS A 73 -4.92 -16.73 15.29
N GLY A 74 -5.90 -16.31 14.52
CA GLY A 74 -6.70 -15.14 14.85
C GLY A 74 -7.97 -15.02 14.01
N THR A 75 -8.99 -14.42 14.60
CA THR A 75 -10.24 -14.08 13.89
C THR A 75 -9.94 -13.08 12.79
N LEU A 76 -10.44 -13.34 11.59
CA LEU A 76 -10.35 -12.37 10.50
C LEU A 76 -11.41 -11.30 10.69
N VAL A 77 -10.98 -10.06 10.87
CA VAL A 77 -11.88 -8.92 10.99
C VAL A 77 -11.84 -8.13 9.69
N ALA A 78 -13.02 -7.82 9.14
CA ALA A 78 -13.12 -6.95 7.99
C ALA A 78 -12.54 -5.57 8.32
N SER A 79 -11.68 -5.07 7.43
CA SER A 79 -11.23 -3.68 7.47
C SER A 79 -12.45 -2.76 7.46
N GLN A 80 -12.56 -1.87 8.45
CA GLN A 80 -13.64 -0.87 8.49
C GLN A 80 -13.51 0.16 7.35
N MET A 81 -12.35 0.22 6.71
CA MET A 81 -12.15 0.93 5.45
C MET A 81 -12.33 -0.06 4.29
N GLY A 82 -13.48 0.00 3.61
CA GLY A 82 -13.82 -0.89 2.49
C GLY A 82 -12.92 -0.72 1.25
N ALA A 83 -12.24 0.42 1.14
CA ALA A 83 -11.15 0.68 0.21
C ALA A 83 -10.23 1.71 0.85
N MET A 84 -8.92 1.64 0.56
CA MET A 84 -8.06 2.82 0.79
C MET A 84 -8.56 3.92 -0.15
N PRO A 85 -9.05 5.07 0.36
CA PRO A 85 -9.49 6.15 -0.49
C PRO A 85 -8.32 6.62 -1.37
N ASN A 86 -8.55 6.66 -2.68
CA ASN A 86 -7.59 7.24 -3.61
C ASN A 86 -7.69 8.78 -3.51
N GLY A 87 -6.69 9.41 -2.89
CA GLY A 87 -6.64 10.87 -2.72
C GLY A 87 -6.25 11.29 -1.31
N GLY A 88 -6.01 12.58 -1.11
CA GLY A 88 -5.83 13.15 0.24
C GLY A 88 -7.13 13.12 1.04
N ALA A 89 -7.02 13.18 2.37
CA ALA A 89 -8.19 13.31 3.23
C ALA A 89 -8.95 14.62 2.90
N ASP A 90 -10.27 14.56 2.86
CA ASP A 90 -11.11 15.74 2.72
C ASP A 90 -11.05 16.55 4.03
N THR A 91 -10.12 17.50 4.11
CA THR A 91 -9.92 18.38 5.26
C THR A 91 -10.85 19.60 5.24
N GLY A 92 -11.83 19.62 4.32
CA GLY A 92 -12.70 20.79 4.10
C GLY A 92 -11.98 21.97 3.43
N ALA A 93 -10.73 21.79 3.03
CA ALA A 93 -10.02 22.77 2.20
C ALA A 93 -10.50 22.64 0.75
N THR A 94 -10.81 23.77 0.12
CA THR A 94 -11.15 23.80 -1.31
C THR A 94 -9.97 23.22 -2.10
N GLN A 95 -10.18 22.10 -2.79
CA GLN A 95 -9.19 21.53 -3.69
C GLN A 95 -9.29 22.25 -5.03
N GLU A 96 -8.26 23.01 -5.39
CA GLU A 96 -8.17 23.65 -6.70
C GLU A 96 -7.95 22.56 -7.76
N THR A 97 -9.02 22.18 -8.45
CA THR A 97 -9.04 21.08 -9.45
C THR A 97 -8.60 21.53 -10.84
N GLY A 98 -8.18 22.80 -10.97
CA GLY A 98 -7.78 23.41 -12.24
C GLY A 98 -6.26 23.54 -12.36
N SER A 99 -5.73 23.34 -13.56
CA SER A 99 -4.33 23.70 -13.85
C SER A 99 -4.16 25.22 -13.77
N ASN A 100 -3.27 25.69 -12.89
CA ASN A 100 -2.86 27.10 -12.76
C ASN A 100 -2.14 27.68 -14.00
N THR A 101 -2.16 26.95 -15.12
CA THR A 101 -1.50 27.33 -16.38
C THR A 101 -1.99 28.66 -16.92
N GLY A 102 -3.28 28.98 -16.77
CA GLY A 102 -3.83 30.29 -17.14
C GLY A 102 -3.24 31.44 -16.32
N ALA A 103 -3.20 31.29 -14.99
CA ALA A 103 -2.62 32.29 -14.09
C ALA A 103 -1.10 32.44 -14.28
N LEU A 104 -0.40 31.32 -14.48
CA LEU A 104 1.04 31.31 -14.78
C LEU A 104 1.35 31.93 -16.15
N ALA A 105 0.55 31.66 -17.18
CA ALA A 105 0.73 32.25 -18.49
C ALA A 105 0.47 33.76 -18.48
N LEU A 106 -0.57 34.21 -17.77
CA LEU A 106 -0.86 35.63 -17.59
C LEU A 106 0.25 36.33 -16.79
N GLY A 107 0.60 35.78 -15.62
CA GLY A 107 1.66 36.33 -14.77
C GLY A 107 3.02 36.35 -15.46
N GLY A 108 3.41 35.25 -16.11
CA GLY A 108 4.65 35.15 -16.88
C GLY A 108 4.67 36.10 -18.09
N GLY A 109 3.55 36.22 -18.81
CA GLY A 109 3.40 37.15 -19.93
C GLY A 109 3.53 38.61 -19.53
N LEU A 110 2.92 39.00 -18.40
CA LEU A 110 3.00 40.36 -17.85
C LEU A 110 4.43 40.75 -17.44
N VAL A 111 5.16 39.84 -16.79
CA VAL A 111 6.56 40.06 -16.40
C VAL A 111 7.46 40.22 -17.62
N LEU A 112 7.28 39.37 -18.64
CA LEU A 112 8.04 39.46 -19.89
C LEU A 112 7.74 40.76 -20.65
N ALA A 113 6.48 41.17 -20.73
CA ALA A 113 6.08 42.42 -21.36
C ALA A 113 6.64 43.64 -20.62
N ALA A 114 6.64 43.63 -19.29
CA ALA A 114 7.23 44.69 -18.48
C ALA A 114 8.76 44.75 -18.62
N ALA A 115 9.45 43.61 -18.67
CA ALA A 115 10.90 43.56 -18.88
C ALA A 115 11.29 44.05 -20.29
N ALA A 116 10.57 43.62 -21.32
CA ALA A 116 10.80 44.07 -22.70
C ALA A 116 10.48 45.56 -22.87
N GLY A 117 9.34 46.03 -22.33
CA GLY A 117 8.95 47.44 -22.36
C GLY A 117 9.90 48.33 -21.56
N GLY A 118 10.32 47.88 -20.37
CA GLY A 118 11.26 48.60 -19.51
C GLY A 118 12.65 48.73 -20.14
N THR A 119 13.19 47.63 -20.67
CA THR A 119 14.50 47.65 -21.37
C THR A 119 14.47 48.49 -22.64
N TYR A 120 13.37 48.44 -23.41
CA TYR A 120 13.19 49.29 -24.60
C TYR A 120 13.13 50.79 -24.24
N LEU A 121 12.38 51.16 -23.20
CA LEU A 121 12.29 52.55 -22.73
C LEU A 121 13.63 53.08 -22.19
N VAL A 122 14.39 52.24 -21.46
CA VAL A 122 15.75 52.58 -21.01
C VAL A 122 16.68 52.82 -22.20
N ARG A 123 16.67 51.92 -23.20
CA ARG A 123 17.51 52.06 -24.40
C ARG A 123 17.20 53.33 -25.20
N ARG A 124 15.91 53.71 -25.33
CA ARG A 124 15.52 54.95 -26.02
C ARG A 124 16.06 56.18 -25.29
N ARG A 125 15.98 56.21 -23.95
CA ARG A 125 16.50 57.32 -23.15
C ARG A 125 18.03 57.44 -23.20
N SER A 126 18.74 56.33 -23.33
CA SER A 126 20.19 56.34 -23.51
C SER A 126 20.61 56.85 -24.89
N ALA A 127 19.78 56.67 -25.92
CA ALA A 127 20.04 57.18 -27.27
C ALA A 127 19.76 58.68 -27.43
N ASP A 128 18.84 59.25 -26.64
CA ASP A 128 18.58 60.71 -26.60
C ASP A 128 19.64 61.49 -25.79
N GLN A 129 20.57 60.80 -25.10
CA GLN A 129 21.61 61.38 -24.23
C GLN A 129 23.05 61.18 -24.76
N ALA A 130 23.19 60.77 -26.04
CA ALA A 130 24.45 60.62 -26.76
C ALA A 130 24.46 61.52 -28.00
#